data_AF-A0A953H967-F1
#
_entry.id   AF-A0A953H967-F1
#
_cell.length_a   1.000
_cell.length_b   1.000
_cell.length_c   1.000
_cell.angle_alpha   90.00
_cell.angle_beta   90.00
_cell.angle_gamma   90.00
#
_symmetry.space_group_name_H-M   'P 1'
#
loop_
_entity.id
_entity.type
_entity.pdbx_description
1 polymer ?
#
loop_
_entity_poly.entity_id
_entity_poly.type
_entity_poly.pdbx_seq_one_letter_code
_entity_poly.pdbx_strand_id
1 'polypeptide(L)' 'MALKANELKGLTLEELVEREEKTLRGLYELRVKNTTKDLTNTATLRAERRDLARIKQAIGDKKRAPKSAA' A
#
# COMPACT_ATOMS: atom_id res chain seq x y z
N MET A 1 11.55 -1.05 4.35
CA MET A 1 11.24 0.15 5.16
C MET A 1 9.75 0.41 4.98
N ALA A 2 8.98 0.45 6.06
CA ALA A 2 7.51 0.49 5.96
C ALA A 2 7.06 1.92 5.64
N LEU A 3 6.13 2.09 4.68
CA LEU A 3 5.58 3.39 4.29
C LEU A 3 5.08 4.14 5.52
N LYS A 4 5.52 5.40 5.68
CA LYS A 4 5.14 6.23 6.83
C LYS A 4 3.79 6.87 6.55
N ALA A 5 2.91 6.87 7.56
CA ALA A 5 1.56 7.42 7.44
C ALA A 5 1.55 8.90 7.00
N ASN A 6 2.59 9.66 7.32
CA ASN A 6 2.71 11.08 6.96
C ASN A 6 2.90 11.28 5.45
N GLU A 7 3.59 10.35 4.77
CA GLU A 7 3.80 10.42 3.32
C GLU A 7 2.50 10.14 2.55
N LEU A 8 1.59 9.34 3.13
CA LEU A 8 0.30 8.99 2.55
C LEU A 8 -0.76 10.09 2.70
N LYS A 9 -0.67 10.92 3.74
CA LYS A 9 -1.64 12.01 3.98
C LYS A 9 -1.53 13.13 2.94
N GLY A 10 -0.31 13.40 2.46
CA GLY A 10 -0.01 14.46 1.49
C GLY A 10 -0.40 14.14 0.04
N LEU A 11 -0.62 12.87 -0.30
CA LEU A 11 -0.97 12.45 -1.66
C LEU A 11 -2.46 12.70 -1.96
N THR A 12 -2.80 12.94 -3.23
CA THR A 12 -4.21 13.02 -3.67
C THR A 12 -4.86 11.63 -3.71
N LEU A 13 -6.18 11.58 -3.87
CA LEU A 13 -6.92 10.31 -3.91
C LEU A 13 -6.52 9.47 -5.14
N GLU A 14 -6.26 10.13 -6.27
CA GLU A 14 -5.80 9.51 -7.51
C GLU A 14 -4.39 8.93 -7.36
N GLU A 15 -3.46 9.70 -6.78
CA GLU A 15 -2.09 9.23 -6.50
C GLU A 15 -2.07 8.04 -5.53
N LEU A 16 -2.98 8.02 -4.54
CA LEU A 16 -3.11 6.89 -3.63
C LEU A 16 -3.60 5.62 -4.34
N VAL A 17 -4.54 5.75 -5.28
CA VAL A 17 -5.05 4.61 -6.07
C VAL A 17 -3.95 4.11 -7.02
N GLU A 18 -3.24 4.99 -7.71
CA GLU A 18 -2.13 4.58 -8.59
C GLU A 18 -1.03 3.86 -7.79
N ARG A 19 -0.76 4.34 -6.57
CA ARG A 19 0.22 3.72 -5.67
C ARG A 19 -0.27 2.40 -5.10
N GLU A 20 -1.57 2.25 -4.86
CA GLU A 20 -2.19 0.97 -4.50
C GLU A 20 -1.94 -0.07 -5.59
N GLU A 21 -2.24 0.27 -6.85
CA GLU A 21 -2.06 -0.64 -7.99
C GLU A 21 -0.61 -1.06 -8.18
N LYS A 22 0.33 -0.11 -8.09
CA LYS A 22 1.78 -0.40 -8.14
C LYS A 22 2.20 -1.36 -7.04
N THR A 23 1.75 -1.12 -5.80
CA THR A 23 2.07 -1.96 -4.64
C THR A 23 1.45 -3.36 -4.81
N LEU A 24 0.25 -3.46 -5.37
CA LEU A 24 -0.44 -4.73 -5.60
C LEU A 24 0.27 -5.57 -6.67
N ARG A 25 0.76 -4.93 -7.75
CA ARG A 25 1.59 -5.59 -8.77
C ARG A 25 2.91 -6.09 -8.18
N GLY A 26 3.61 -5.28 -7.40
CA GLY A 26 4.84 -5.70 -6.71
C GLY A 26 4.60 -6.91 -5.80
N LEU A 27 3.51 -6.90 -5.04
CA LEU A 27 3.13 -7.99 -4.15
C LEU A 27 2.79 -9.28 -4.90
N TYR A 28 2.23 -9.18 -6.10
CA TYR A 28 2.01 -10.32 -6.99
C TYR A 28 3.35 -10.93 -7.43
N GLU A 29 4.28 -10.11 -7.91
CA GLU A 29 5.62 -10.56 -8.31
C GLU A 29 6.38 -11.19 -7.14
N LEU A 30 6.33 -10.60 -5.94
CA LEU A 30 6.93 -11.19 -4.74
C LEU A 30 6.28 -12.53 -4.38
N ARG A 31 4.96 -12.67 -4.56
CA ARG A 31 4.27 -13.94 -4.31
C ARG A 31 4.71 -15.00 -5.30
N VAL A 32 4.85 -14.67 -6.58
CA VAL A 32 5.37 -15.58 -7.61
C VAL A 32 6.79 -16.03 -7.25
N LYS A 33 7.70 -15.09 -6.96
CA LYS A 33 9.09 -15.38 -6.54
C LYS A 33 9.17 -16.22 -5.26
N ASN A 34 8.26 -15.99 -4.33
CA ASN A 34 8.18 -16.79 -3.10
C ASN A 34 7.72 -18.22 -3.37
N THR A 35 6.77 -18.40 -4.30
CA THR A 35 6.32 -19.73 -4.73
C THR A 35 7.42 -20.49 -5.47
N THR A 36 8.21 -19.81 -6.31
CA THR A 36 9.38 -20.41 -6.99
C THR A 36 10.57 -20.63 -6.07
N LYS A 37 10.49 -20.19 -4.79
CA LYS A 37 11.57 -20.21 -3.79
C LYS A 37 12.81 -19.37 -4.16
N ASP A 38 12.66 -18.46 -5.11
CA ASP A 38 13.72 -17.52 -5.51
C ASP A 38 13.74 -16.23 -4.67
N LEU A 39 12.82 -16.10 -3.71
CA LEU A 39 12.74 -14.94 -2.84
C LEU A 39 13.75 -15.05 -1.68
N THR A 40 14.85 -14.30 -1.79
CA THR A 40 15.90 -14.24 -0.75
C THR A 40 15.46 -13.53 0.53
N ASN A 41 14.52 -12.58 0.45
CA ASN A 41 14.06 -11.80 1.61
C ASN A 41 12.54 -11.87 1.76
N THR A 42 12.05 -12.84 2.54
CA THR A 42 10.63 -13.04 2.82
C THR A 42 10.01 -11.95 3.69
N ALA A 43 10.81 -11.14 4.39
CA ALA A 43 10.30 -10.02 5.19
C ALA A 43 9.71 -8.91 4.31
N THR A 44 10.13 -8.82 3.05
CA THR A 44 9.60 -7.86 2.07
C THR A 44 8.11 -8.06 1.81
N LEU A 45 7.64 -9.32 1.68
CA LEU A 45 6.21 -9.65 1.57
C LEU A 45 5.39 -9.09 2.73
N ARG A 46 5.88 -9.23 3.96
CA ARG A 46 5.18 -8.70 5.15
C ARG A 46 5.22 -7.18 5.19
N ALA A 47 6.28 -6.55 4.69
CA ALA A 47 6.36 -5.09 4.58
C ALA A 47 5.35 -4.56 3.56
N GLU A 48 5.35 -5.12 2.35
CA GLU A 48 4.44 -4.72 1.26
C GLU A 48 2.96 -4.92 1.61
N ARG A 49 2.61 -6.03 2.29
CA ARG A 49 1.24 -6.23 2.79
C ARG A 49 0.80 -5.15 3.79
N ARG A 50 1.71 -4.72 4.67
CA ARG A 50 1.44 -3.64 5.63
C ARG A 50 1.31 -2.31 4.91
N ASP A 51 2.13 -2.07 3.91
CA ASP A 51 2.11 -0.83 3.14
C ASP A 51 0.82 -0.71 2.31
N LEU A 52 0.37 -1.79 1.66
CA LEU A 52 -0.93 -1.87 0.99
C LEU A 52 -2.09 -1.58 1.95
N ALA A 53 -2.07 -2.14 3.17
CA ALA A 53 -3.10 -1.89 4.16
C ALA A 53 -3.16 -0.41 4.58
N ARG A 54 -2.00 0.25 4.73
CA ARG A 54 -1.94 1.69 5.05
C ARG A 54 -2.44 2.57 3.90
N ILE A 55 -2.11 2.23 2.65
CA ILE A 55 -2.62 2.95 1.47
C ILE A 55 -4.14 2.85 1.42
N LYS A 56 -4.70 1.65 1.59
CA LYS A 56 -6.16 1.43 1.65
C LYS A 56 -6.82 2.21 2.78
N GLN A 57 -6.18 2.27 3.95
CA GLN A 57 -6.67 3.07 5.06
C GLN A 57 -6.68 4.57 4.70
N ALA A 58 -5.60 5.10 4.12
CA ALA A 58 -5.54 6.50 3.71
C ALA A 58 -6.60 6.86 2.65
N ILE A 59 -6.87 5.96 1.70
CA ILE A 59 -7.96 6.11 0.74
C ILE A 59 -9.31 6.13 1.47
N GLY A 60 -9.52 5.21 2.42
CA GLY A 60 -10.72 5.16 3.24
C GLY A 60 -10.93 6.43 4.07
N ASP A 61 -9.88 6.94 4.69
CA ASP A 61 -9.90 8.17 5.49
C ASP A 61 -10.25 9.38 4.61
N LYS A 62 -9.66 9.51 3.42
CA LYS A 62 -10.02 10.59 2.45
C LYS A 62 -11.45 10.45 1.93
N LYS A 63 -11.92 9.22 1.68
CA LYS A 63 -13.31 8.96 1.25
C LYS A 63 -14.34 9.19 2.36
N ARG A 64 -13.94 9.11 3.64
CA ARG A 64 -14.81 9.35 4.82
C ARG A 64 -14.76 10.80 5.33
N ALA A 65 -13.65 11.51 5.08
CA ALA A 65 -13.49 12.93 5.35
C ALA A 65 -14.51 13.91 4.70
N PRO A 66 -15.30 13.61 3.64
CA PRO A 66 -16.35 14.51 3.16
C PRO A 66 -17.53 14.74 4.14
N LYS A 67 -17.48 14.29 5.40
CA LYS A 67 -18.60 14.42 6.36
C LYS A 67 -18.25 15.00 7.73
N SER A 68 -17.22 15.85 7.82
CA SER A 68 -16.91 16.61 9.05
C SER A 68 -16.72 18.12 8.80
N ALA A 69 -17.27 18.63 7.71
CA ALA A 69 -17.46 20.06 7.48
C ALA A 69 -18.97 20.33 7.32
N ALA A 70 -19.68 20.23 8.44
CA ALA A 70 -21.05 20.72 8.63
C ALA A 70 -21.13 21.29 10.04
#